data_AF-D7GPC3-F1
#
_entry.id   AF-D7GPC3-F1
#
_cell.length_a   1.000
_cell.length_b   1.000
_cell.length_c   1.000
_cell.angle_alpha   90.00
_cell.angle_beta   90.00
_cell.angle_gamma   90.00
#
_symmetry.space_group_name_H-M   'P 1'
#
loop_
_entity.id
_entity.type
_entity.pdbx_description
1 polymer ?
#
loop_
_entity_poly.entity_id
_entity_poly.type
_entity_poly.pdbx_seq_one_letter_code
_entity_poly.pdbx_strand_id
1 'polypeptide(L)'
;MIENLHGRNYELAKAEADKVDEQIIEVLQAGHSFRVEAGAGSGKTYSLNKVIEWIQSNKWAEYSRKKQNVICITYTNAAVNVIAERLSKDSFILPSTIHSFAWNAIKQYQSFSNQYCYQ
;
A
#
# COMPACT_ATOMS: atom_id res chain seq x y z
N MET A 1 -38.25 -11.31 -12.27
CA MET A 1 -37.48 -12.52 -11.89
C MET A 1 -35.97 -12.42 -12.22
N ILE A 2 -35.48 -11.36 -12.89
CA ILE A 2 -34.06 -11.19 -13.26
C ILE A 2 -33.23 -10.44 -12.20
N GLU A 3 -33.83 -9.53 -11.41
CA GLU A 3 -33.12 -8.76 -10.37
C GLU A 3 -32.49 -9.63 -9.26
N ASN A 4 -33.13 -10.75 -8.89
CA ASN A 4 -32.64 -11.67 -7.86
C ASN A 4 -31.44 -12.54 -8.30
N LEU A 5 -31.08 -12.58 -9.59
CA LEU A 5 -29.87 -13.30 -10.05
C LEU A 5 -28.62 -12.40 -9.97
N HIS A 6 -28.78 -11.10 -10.27
CA HIS A 6 -27.66 -10.17 -10.28
C HIS A 6 -27.09 -9.93 -8.87
N GLY A 7 -27.97 -9.78 -7.87
CA GLY A 7 -27.56 -9.66 -6.46
C GLY A 7 -26.78 -10.88 -5.95
N ARG A 8 -27.25 -12.09 -6.25
CA ARG A 8 -26.58 -13.34 -5.84
C ARG A 8 -25.20 -13.51 -6.48
N ASN A 9 -25.04 -13.20 -7.76
CA ASN A 9 -23.74 -13.28 -8.43
C ASN A 9 -22.74 -12.26 -7.87
N TYR A 10 -23.21 -11.06 -7.55
CA TYR A 10 -22.39 -10.04 -6.89
C TYR A 10 -21.94 -10.48 -5.50
N GLU A 11 -22.86 -11.01 -4.68
CA GLU A 11 -22.55 -11.50 -3.34
C GLU A 11 -21.53 -12.64 -3.35
N LEU A 12 -21.67 -13.59 -4.29
CA LEU A 12 -20.69 -14.67 -4.46
C LEU A 12 -19.31 -14.14 -4.87
N ALA A 13 -19.27 -13.22 -5.83
CA ALA A 13 -18.00 -12.61 -6.27
C ALA A 13 -17.34 -11.81 -5.15
N LYS A 14 -18.13 -11.09 -4.36
CA LYS A 14 -17.66 -10.35 -3.20
C LYS A 14 -17.13 -11.27 -2.12
N ALA A 15 -17.86 -12.33 -1.77
CA ALA A 15 -17.42 -13.30 -0.76
C ALA A 15 -16.10 -13.98 -1.17
N GLU A 16 -15.90 -14.24 -2.46
CA GLU A 16 -14.63 -14.79 -2.95
C GLU A 16 -13.48 -13.78 -2.88
N ALA A 17 -13.74 -12.51 -3.20
CA ALA A 17 -12.75 -11.45 -3.01
C ALA A 17 -12.39 -11.26 -1.52
N ASP A 18 -13.38 -11.30 -0.62
CA ASP A 18 -13.18 -11.16 0.81
C ASP A 18 -12.29 -12.30 1.37
N LYS A 19 -12.46 -13.55 0.90
CA LYS A 19 -11.56 -14.66 1.27
C LYS A 19 -10.11 -14.42 0.84
N VAL A 20 -9.89 -13.83 -0.33
CA VAL A 20 -8.53 -13.51 -0.81
C VAL A 20 -7.91 -12.44 0.08
N ASP A 21 -8.67 -11.41 0.44
CA ASP A 21 -8.22 -10.38 1.38
C ASP A 21 -7.89 -10.97 2.75
N GLU A 22 -8.70 -11.91 3.26
CA GLU A 22 -8.42 -12.66 4.50
C GLU A 22 -7.09 -13.41 4.41
N GLN A 23 -6.84 -14.16 3.33
CA GLN A 23 -5.57 -14.87 3.12
C GLN A 23 -4.36 -13.93 3.08
N ILE A 24 -4.50 -12.77 2.43
CA ILE A 24 -3.45 -11.75 2.39
C ILE A 24 -3.12 -11.29 3.82
N ILE A 25 -4.15 -11.02 4.64
CA ILE A 25 -3.96 -10.59 6.02
C ILE A 25 -3.35 -11.70 6.89
N GLU A 26 -3.75 -12.96 6.72
CA GLU A 26 -3.17 -14.10 7.43
C GLU A 26 -1.66 -14.24 7.17
N VAL A 27 -1.24 -14.17 5.90
CA VAL A 27 0.17 -14.27 5.53
C VAL A 27 0.96 -13.07 6.04
N LEU A 28 0.36 -11.87 6.00
CA LEU A 28 0.94 -10.65 6.57
C LEU A 28 1.10 -10.75 8.10
N GLN A 29 0.14 -11.34 8.80
CA GLN A 29 0.20 -11.60 10.25
C GLN A 29 1.31 -12.56 10.62
N ALA A 30 1.51 -13.60 9.81
CA ALA A 30 2.61 -14.56 9.97
C ALA A 30 3.99 -13.94 9.68
N GLY A 31 4.04 -12.71 9.15
CA GLY A 31 5.29 -12.02 8.82
C GLY A 31 6.00 -12.61 7.59
N HIS A 32 5.25 -13.28 6.71
CA HIS A 32 5.78 -13.90 5.51
C HIS A 32 5.64 -12.97 4.29
N SER A 33 6.60 -13.06 3.37
CA SER A 33 6.49 -12.39 2.08
C SER A 33 5.47 -13.11 1.19
N PHE A 34 4.71 -12.35 0.42
CA PHE A 34 3.68 -12.87 -0.47
C PHE A 34 3.62 -12.10 -1.79
N ARG A 35 2.96 -12.70 -2.78
CA ARG A 35 2.69 -12.10 -4.09
C ARG A 35 1.22 -12.31 -4.43
N VAL A 36 0.56 -11.25 -4.87
CA VAL A 36 -0.83 -11.30 -5.34
C VAL A 36 -0.84 -11.18 -6.86
N GLU A 37 -1.43 -12.16 -7.54
CA GLU A 37 -1.66 -12.13 -8.98
C GLU A 37 -3.13 -11.82 -9.25
N ALA A 38 -3.41 -10.76 -10.02
CA ALA A 38 -4.77 -10.25 -10.13
C ALA A 38 -5.02 -9.53 -11.47
N GLY A 39 -6.04 -9.99 -12.21
CA GLY A 39 -6.43 -9.47 -13.52
C GLY A 39 -6.95 -8.03 -13.50
N ALA A 40 -7.26 -7.44 -14.66
CA ALA A 40 -7.90 -6.13 -14.71
C ALA A 40 -9.28 -6.18 -13.99
N GLY A 41 -9.64 -5.11 -13.28
CA GLY A 41 -10.94 -5.03 -12.57
C GLY A 41 -11.09 -5.91 -11.31
N SER A 42 -10.09 -6.71 -10.94
CA SER A 42 -10.11 -7.63 -9.78
C SER A 42 -10.07 -6.97 -8.39
N GLY A 43 -10.06 -5.64 -8.30
CA GLY A 43 -10.03 -4.97 -7.00
C GLY A 43 -8.63 -4.81 -6.37
N LYS A 44 -7.52 -4.96 -7.13
CA LYS A 44 -6.14 -4.78 -6.62
C LYS A 44 -5.95 -3.59 -5.68
N THR A 45 -6.43 -2.42 -6.06
CA THR A 45 -6.28 -1.19 -5.26
C THR A 45 -7.13 -1.22 -3.99
N TYR A 46 -8.24 -1.96 -4.00
CA TYR A 46 -9.07 -2.18 -2.81
C TYR A 46 -8.36 -3.10 -1.81
N SER A 47 -7.87 -4.26 -2.26
CA SER A 47 -7.09 -5.19 -1.42
C SER A 47 -5.83 -4.52 -0.84
N LEU A 48 -5.14 -3.68 -1.63
CA LEU A 48 -4.00 -2.88 -1.15
C LEU A 48 -4.40 -1.93 -0.01
N ASN A 49 -5.56 -1.27 -0.11
CA ASN A 49 -6.05 -0.43 1.00
C ASN A 49 -6.34 -1.26 2.25
N LYS A 50 -6.92 -2.46 2.11
CA LYS A 50 -7.18 -3.34 3.26
C LYS A 50 -5.91 -3.72 4.00
N VAL A 51 -4.84 -4.01 3.26
CA VAL A 51 -3.51 -4.22 3.83
C VAL A 51 -3.00 -2.98 4.56
N ILE A 52 -3.13 -1.80 3.95
CA ILE A 52 -2.74 -0.51 4.55
C ILE A 52 -3.50 -0.25 5.86
N GLU A 53 -4.84 -0.37 5.85
CA GLU A 53 -5.72 -0.20 7.01
C GLU A 53 -5.31 -1.16 8.15
N TRP A 54 -5.03 -2.42 7.80
CA TRP A 54 -4.61 -3.41 8.77
C TRP A 54 -3.24 -3.08 9.37
N ILE A 55 -2.26 -2.69 8.55
CA ILE A 55 -0.92 -2.28 9.02
C ILE A 55 -1.04 -1.09 9.97
N GLN A 56 -1.82 -0.08 9.61
CA GLN A 56 -2.02 1.10 10.46
C GLN A 56 -2.62 0.73 11.81
N SER A 57 -3.64 -0.12 11.81
CA SER A 57 -4.35 -0.51 13.04
C SER A 57 -3.54 -1.44 13.94
N ASN A 58 -2.69 -2.31 13.36
CA ASN A 58 -2.06 -3.41 14.10
C ASN A 58 -0.56 -3.23 14.35
N LYS A 59 0.13 -2.41 13.53
CA LYS A 59 1.60 -2.29 13.58
C LYS A 59 2.09 -0.90 13.98
N TRP A 60 1.21 0.10 14.10
CA TRP A 60 1.58 1.46 14.50
C TRP A 60 2.45 1.50 15.76
N ALA A 61 1.98 0.89 16.86
CA ALA A 61 2.69 0.92 18.12
C ALA A 61 4.08 0.26 18.04
N GLU A 62 4.20 -0.83 17.26
CA GLU A 62 5.47 -1.53 17.08
C GLU A 62 6.47 -0.67 16.29
N TYR A 63 6.06 -0.17 15.13
CA TYR A 63 6.95 0.56 14.23
C TYR A 63 7.25 1.96 14.71
N SER A 64 6.28 2.66 15.31
CA SER A 64 6.49 3.98 15.90
C SER A 64 7.55 3.95 17.00
N ARG A 65 7.52 2.94 17.90
CA ARG A 65 8.55 2.75 18.94
C ARG A 65 9.94 2.51 18.36
N LYS A 66 10.03 1.84 17.21
CA LYS A 66 11.29 1.54 16.50
C LYS A 66 11.69 2.64 15.52
N LYS A 67 10.92 3.74 15.41
CA LYS A 67 11.08 4.80 14.38
C LYS A 67 11.14 4.23 12.95
N GLN A 68 10.35 3.19 12.69
CA GLN A 68 10.26 2.54 11.38
C GLN A 68 9.04 3.03 10.61
N ASN A 69 9.22 3.16 9.30
CA ASN A 69 8.16 3.49 8.34
C ASN A 69 7.91 2.30 7.41
N VAL A 70 6.71 2.23 6.84
CA VAL A 70 6.36 1.24 5.80
C VAL A 70 6.33 1.95 4.46
N ILE A 71 7.06 1.44 3.47
CA ILE A 71 7.11 2.05 2.13
C ILE A 71 6.13 1.35 1.19
N CYS A 72 5.23 2.11 0.58
CA CYS A 72 4.32 1.64 -0.46
C CYS A 72 4.84 2.11 -1.82
N ILE A 73 5.44 1.20 -2.60
CA ILE A 73 6.08 1.55 -3.88
C ILE A 73 5.09 1.39 -5.03
N THR A 74 4.94 2.44 -5.85
CA THR A 74 4.11 2.42 -7.06
C THR A 74 4.92 2.88 -8.28
N TYR A 75 4.41 2.59 -9.49
CA TYR A 75 5.13 2.95 -10.72
C TYR A 75 5.06 4.45 -11.05
N THR A 76 3.93 5.11 -10.78
CA THR A 76 3.69 6.51 -11.17
C THR A 76 3.40 7.41 -9.98
N ASN A 77 3.69 8.71 -10.13
CA ASN A 77 3.31 9.73 -9.14
C ASN A 77 1.78 9.87 -9.00
N ALA A 78 1.03 9.62 -10.08
CA ALA A 78 -0.44 9.60 -10.00
C ALA A 78 -0.92 8.51 -9.03
N ALA A 79 -0.33 7.30 -9.09
CA ALA A 79 -0.64 6.23 -8.14
C ALA A 79 -0.19 6.57 -6.71
N VAL A 80 0.98 7.22 -6.54
CA VAL A 80 1.43 7.74 -5.24
C VAL A 80 0.36 8.64 -4.64
N ASN A 81 -0.17 9.59 -5.40
CA ASN A 81 -1.18 10.53 -4.94
C ASN A 81 -2.49 9.83 -4.54
N VAL A 82 -2.95 8.85 -5.35
CA VAL A 82 -4.15 8.06 -5.03
C VAL A 82 -4.03 7.33 -3.69
N ILE A 83 -2.84 6.79 -3.37
CA ILE A 83 -2.61 6.16 -2.07
C ILE A 83 -2.49 7.22 -0.97
N ALA A 84 -1.76 8.32 -1.22
CA ALA A 84 -1.57 9.39 -0.24
C ALA A 84 -2.89 10.04 0.21
N GLU A 85 -3.84 10.24 -0.71
CA GLU A 85 -5.17 10.79 -0.41
C GLU A 85 -6.00 9.92 0.55
N ARG A 86 -5.67 8.63 0.67
CA ARG A 86 -6.35 7.66 1.54
C ARG A 86 -5.69 7.54 2.92
N LEU A 87 -4.50 8.12 3.08
CA LEU A 87 -3.75 8.07 4.33
C LEU A 87 -4.02 9.32 5.17
N SER A 88 -4.02 9.16 6.50
CA SER A 88 -3.95 10.31 7.40
C SER A 88 -2.63 11.05 7.24
N LYS A 89 -2.63 12.36 7.50
CA LYS A 89 -1.42 13.21 7.42
C LYS A 89 -0.25 12.68 8.24
N ASP A 90 -0.53 12.05 9.37
CA ASP A 90 0.48 11.52 10.31
C ASP A 90 0.76 10.02 10.10
N SER A 91 0.45 9.48 8.91
CA SER A 91 0.71 8.07 8.60
C SER A 91 2.21 7.76 8.52
N PHE A 92 2.64 6.65 9.12
CA PHE A 92 3.98 6.06 8.95
C PHE A 92 4.12 5.25 7.65
N ILE A 93 3.04 5.15 6.87
CA ILE A 93 3.07 4.55 5.54
C ILE A 93 3.43 5.65 4.55
N LEU A 94 4.47 5.42 3.76
CA LEU A 94 5.03 6.38 2.81
C LEU A 94 4.83 5.87 1.37
N PRO A 95 3.83 6.40 0.65
CA PRO A 95 3.69 6.16 -0.78
C PRO A 95 4.86 6.80 -1.53
N SER A 96 5.47 6.06 -2.46
CA SER A 96 6.61 6.54 -3.22
C SER A 96 6.70 5.86 -4.57
N THR A 97 7.31 6.51 -5.55
CA THR A 97 7.85 5.77 -6.68
C THR A 97 9.14 5.06 -6.29
N ILE A 98 9.56 4.08 -7.08
CA ILE A 98 10.86 3.43 -6.88
C ILE A 98 12.01 4.45 -6.98
N HIS A 99 11.90 5.43 -7.87
CA HIS A 99 12.90 6.49 -8.04
C HIS A 99 12.97 7.41 -6.82
N SER A 100 11.82 7.88 -6.32
CA SER A 100 11.77 8.74 -5.13
C SER A 100 12.29 8.00 -3.88
N PHE A 101 11.97 6.71 -3.75
CA PHE A 101 12.47 5.89 -2.66
C PHE A 101 13.99 5.72 -2.72
N ALA A 102 14.52 5.34 -3.88
CA ALA A 102 15.96 5.18 -4.08
C ALA A 102 16.72 6.49 -3.85
N TRP A 103 16.22 7.61 -4.37
CA TRP A 103 16.84 8.92 -4.16
C TRP A 103 16.91 9.29 -2.68
N ASN A 104 15.82 9.11 -1.92
CA ASN A 104 15.80 9.38 -0.48
C ASN A 104 16.79 8.49 0.29
N ALA A 105 16.89 7.22 -0.09
CA ALA A 105 17.83 6.28 0.52
C ALA A 105 19.31 6.58 0.21
N ILE A 106 19.60 7.20 -0.94
CA ILE A 106 20.96 7.57 -1.35
C ILE A 106 21.35 8.94 -0.79
N LYS A 107 20.43 9.91 -0.78
CA LYS A 107 20.68 11.30 -0.35
C LYS A 107 21.28 11.39 1.06
N GLN A 108 20.90 10.50 1.96
CA GLN A 108 21.45 10.44 3.33
C GLN A 108 22.96 10.14 3.38
N TYR A 109 23.54 9.60 2.30
CA TYR A 109 24.97 9.32 2.17
C TYR A 109 25.70 10.35 1.30
N GLN A 110 24.99 11.30 0.70
CA GLN A 110 25.60 12.42 -0.02
C GLN A 110 25.92 13.54 0.96
N SER A 111 27.06 13.43 1.63
CA SER A 111 27.66 14.53 2.39
C SER A 111 28.01 15.70 1.44
N PHE A 112 27.40 16.87 1.69
CA PHE A 112 27.76 18.22 1.22
C PHE A 112 28.30 18.37 -0.23
N SER A 113 27.46 18.89 -1.12
CA SER A 113 27.84 19.91 -2.12
C SER A 113 26.57 20.58 -2.66
N ASN A 114 26.25 21.76 -2.14
CA ASN A 114 25.46 22.74 -2.86
C ASN A 114 25.97 24.15 -2.48
N GLN A 115 27.22 24.40 -2.83
CA GLN A 115 27.68 25.75 -3.09
C GLN A 115 28.17 25.76 -4.55
N TYR A 116 27.65 26.70 -5.32
CA TYR A 116 27.87 26.92 -6.77
C TYR A 116 27.04 26.05 -7.71
N CYS A 117 25.82 26.50 -8.03
CA CYS A 117 25.31 26.58 -9.40
C CYS A 117 23.94 27.29 -9.44
N TYR A 118 23.95 28.60 -9.21
CA TYR A 118 23.04 29.57 -9.83
C TYR A 118 23.83 30.90 -9.92
N GLN A 119 24.68 31.00 -10.95
CA GLN A 119 24.89 32.26 -11.68
C GLN A 119 24.23 32.09 -13.04
#